data_AF-A0A6A8AKH8-F1
#
_entry.id   AF-A0A6A8AKH8-F1
#
_cell.length_a   1.000
_cell.length_b   1.000
_cell.length_c   1.000
_cell.angle_alpha   90.00
_cell.angle_beta   90.00
_cell.angle_gamma   90.00
#
_symmetry.space_group_name_H-M   'P 1'
#
loop_
_entity.id
_entity.type
_entity.pdbx_description
1 polymer ?
#
loop_
_entity_poly.entity_id
_entity_poly.type
_entity_poly.pdbx_seq_one_letter_code
_entity_poly.pdbx_strand_id
1 'polypeptide(L)'
;MARLASSTDLPGGVKTPAYDRSLLKPGIVHIGLGAFHRAHQAVFTQRALESIFGPWGIVAVNLRSPEPVMAMQEQDGLFSVIVRSEGDDRAEVIGATVGWICAAEDRARVLDLLSSEEVRIVTLTVSEKAYGLDPVSGGLDVAHPAVAADLVNPHEPVGVLGFLVEALELRKASGLPPFTILCCDNLPSNGHIVRRLVLDMAEGRDPELARWIAENGAFPSSMVDRIVPAATDETRARAKNLLGVEDRLAIETEPFMQWVIEDRFVSRRPQWEAGGALFVDDVEPYEKMKLRLLNGSHTLIAHLGLLDGLEYVRDVMAIPELRRLVARHMKAVLPTLDPVPGIDLDDYTSQLIARFANPAIAHRNAQIASDSSQKLPQRIFAPAVEALAEGGDAAEFAYVVAAWIAAVTKLKDCNDPRREEILRAANTVDAADPSAPFFAIEGLFPDALVKARGWRDLVNVELARWKR
;
A
#
# COMPACT_ATOMS: atom_id res chain seq x y z
N MET A 1 0.22 34.62 -4.26
CA MET A 1 1.36 34.01 -4.98
C MET A 1 0.78 33.13 -6.08
N ALA A 2 1.49 32.91 -7.19
CA ALA A 2 0.98 32.04 -8.24
C ALA A 2 0.95 30.57 -7.74
N ARG A 3 -0.05 29.81 -8.19
CA ARG A 3 -0.16 28.36 -7.96
C ARG A 3 0.35 27.62 -9.19
N LEU A 4 0.79 26.39 -8.98
CA LEU A 4 1.10 25.46 -10.07
C LEU A 4 -0.14 25.27 -10.95
N ALA A 5 0.00 25.50 -12.25
CA ALA A 5 -1.03 25.37 -13.27
C ALA A 5 -0.35 25.14 -14.64
N SER A 6 -1.13 24.86 -15.68
CA SER A 6 -0.57 24.56 -17.01
C SER A 6 0.16 25.76 -17.65
N SER A 7 -0.13 26.97 -17.17
CA SER A 7 0.49 28.22 -17.61
C SER A 7 1.71 28.63 -16.79
N THR A 8 2.08 27.87 -15.76
CA THR A 8 3.22 28.18 -14.88
C THR A 8 4.54 27.99 -15.63
N ASP A 9 5.38 29.03 -15.66
CA ASP A 9 6.77 28.92 -16.07
C ASP A 9 7.61 28.35 -14.91
N LEU A 10 8.27 27.21 -15.14
CA LEU A 10 8.96 26.45 -14.11
C LEU A 10 10.48 26.53 -14.29
N PRO A 11 11.27 26.50 -13.20
CA PRO A 11 12.73 26.48 -13.31
C PRO A 11 13.23 25.29 -14.14
N GLY A 12 14.29 25.49 -14.94
CA GLY A 12 14.78 24.47 -15.89
C GLY A 12 15.30 23.15 -15.30
N GLY A 13 15.39 23.03 -13.97
CA GLY A 13 15.70 21.78 -13.26
C GLY A 13 14.47 20.94 -12.88
N VAL A 14 13.26 21.48 -13.03
CA VAL A 14 12.01 20.78 -12.72
C VAL A 14 11.61 19.96 -13.94
N LYS A 15 11.44 18.64 -13.77
CA LYS A 15 10.91 17.80 -14.85
C LYS A 15 9.42 18.09 -15.04
N THR A 16 8.98 18.28 -16.27
CA THR A 16 7.56 18.53 -16.62
C THR A 16 7.07 17.50 -17.64
N PRO A 17 5.74 17.37 -17.85
CA PRO A 17 5.21 16.44 -18.83
C PRO A 17 5.74 16.69 -20.24
N ALA A 18 6.30 15.65 -20.87
CA ALA A 18 6.89 15.73 -22.22
C ALA A 18 5.87 15.53 -23.36
N TYR A 19 4.58 15.75 -23.10
CA TYR A 19 3.48 15.59 -24.05
C TYR A 19 2.46 16.72 -23.90
N ASP A 20 1.71 16.98 -24.96
CA ASP A 20 0.62 17.97 -24.93
C ASP A 20 -0.58 17.43 -24.15
N ARG A 21 -0.77 17.95 -22.93
CA ARG A 21 -1.86 17.57 -22.04
C ARG A 21 -3.24 17.89 -22.61
N SER A 22 -3.36 18.88 -23.49
CA SER A 22 -4.65 19.26 -24.09
C SER A 22 -5.20 18.18 -25.03
N LEU A 23 -4.33 17.29 -25.52
CA LEU A 23 -4.69 16.15 -26.38
C LEU A 23 -4.95 14.86 -25.59
N LEU A 24 -4.66 14.85 -24.28
CA LEU A 24 -4.72 13.64 -23.47
C LEU A 24 -6.17 13.31 -23.11
N LYS A 25 -6.68 12.23 -23.69
CA LYS A 25 -8.04 11.73 -23.41
C LYS A 25 -8.06 10.80 -22.20
N PRO A 26 -9.15 10.80 -21.40
CA PRO A 26 -9.37 9.81 -20.36
C PRO A 26 -9.33 8.37 -20.89
N GLY A 27 -8.78 7.48 -20.09
CA GLY A 27 -8.89 6.03 -20.29
C GLY A 27 -8.75 5.21 -19.01
N ILE A 28 -8.37 5.87 -17.91
CA ILE A 28 -8.21 5.29 -16.59
C ILE A 28 -9.06 6.10 -15.62
N VAL A 29 -9.87 5.41 -14.82
CA VAL A 29 -10.44 5.99 -13.60
C VAL A 29 -9.62 5.50 -12.43
N HIS A 30 -9.19 6.41 -11.56
CA HIS A 30 -8.53 6.04 -10.32
C HIS A 30 -9.42 6.38 -9.13
N ILE A 31 -9.82 5.38 -8.34
CA ILE A 31 -10.64 5.59 -7.14
C ILE A 31 -9.72 5.56 -5.91
N GLY A 32 -9.71 6.67 -5.17
CA GLY A 32 -8.85 6.86 -3.99
C GLY A 32 -7.71 7.83 -4.24
N LEU A 33 -8.00 9.14 -4.30
CA LEU A 33 -7.03 10.20 -4.56
C LEU A 33 -6.07 10.45 -3.37
N GLY A 34 -5.22 9.47 -3.09
CA GLY A 34 -4.23 9.51 -2.03
C GLY A 34 -2.88 10.09 -2.46
N ALA A 35 -1.96 10.23 -1.49
CA ALA A 35 -0.56 10.55 -1.77
C ALA A 35 0.14 9.41 -2.52
N PHE A 36 -0.12 8.15 -2.16
CA PHE A 36 0.52 6.99 -2.78
C PHE A 36 0.22 6.90 -4.28
N HIS A 37 -1.05 7.05 -4.69
CA HIS A 37 -1.43 7.05 -6.10
C HIS A 37 -0.65 8.08 -6.92
N ARG A 38 -0.65 9.32 -6.44
CA ARG A 38 0.04 10.44 -7.07
C ARG A 38 1.55 10.21 -7.18
N ALA A 39 2.12 9.54 -6.18
CA ALA A 39 3.53 9.16 -6.15
C ALA A 39 3.85 7.87 -6.93
N HIS A 40 2.86 7.10 -7.40
CA HIS A 40 3.11 5.76 -7.92
C HIS A 40 2.40 5.52 -9.25
N GLN A 41 1.11 5.16 -9.27
CA GLN A 41 0.43 4.83 -10.52
C GLN A 41 0.36 6.03 -11.48
N ALA A 42 0.21 7.26 -10.96
CA ALA A 42 0.25 8.46 -11.78
C ALA A 42 1.64 8.70 -12.40
N VAL A 43 2.72 8.37 -11.67
CA VAL A 43 4.11 8.46 -12.17
C VAL A 43 4.38 7.40 -13.23
N PHE A 44 3.96 6.14 -13.03
CA PHE A 44 4.06 5.10 -14.05
C PHE A 44 3.26 5.46 -15.31
N THR A 45 2.06 6.04 -15.15
CA THR A 45 1.24 6.47 -16.27
C THR A 45 1.85 7.67 -16.99
N GLN A 46 2.43 8.63 -16.27
CA GLN A 46 3.24 9.71 -16.84
C GLN A 46 4.36 9.15 -17.72
N ARG A 47 5.13 8.17 -17.23
CA ARG A 47 6.21 7.52 -18.00
C ARG A 47 5.70 6.77 -19.22
N ALA A 48 4.60 6.03 -19.07
CA ALA A 48 4.00 5.32 -20.19
C ALA A 48 3.57 6.30 -21.30
N LEU A 49 2.97 7.43 -20.94
CA LEU A 49 2.55 8.48 -21.87
C LEU A 49 3.72 9.22 -22.52
N GLU A 50 4.81 9.45 -21.77
CA GLU A 50 6.06 10.03 -22.30
C GLU A 50 6.76 9.09 -23.30
N SER A 51 6.63 7.77 -23.10
CA SER A 51 7.18 6.76 -24.00
C SER A 51 6.30 6.58 -25.24
N ILE A 52 5.03 6.24 -25.03
CA ILE A 52 4.03 6.07 -26.08
C ILE A 52 2.74 6.78 -25.66
N PHE A 53 2.51 7.95 -26.26
CA PHE A 53 1.31 8.73 -26.02
C PHE A 53 0.05 7.99 -26.48
N GLY A 54 -1.02 8.12 -25.70
CA GLY A 54 -2.29 7.48 -25.99
C GLY A 54 -3.41 7.97 -25.07
N PRO A 55 -4.65 7.47 -25.26
CA PRO A 55 -5.81 7.89 -24.48
C PRO A 55 -5.82 7.22 -23.09
N TRP A 56 -4.81 7.51 -22.28
CA TRP A 56 -4.60 6.92 -20.95
C TRP A 56 -4.57 7.97 -19.84
N GLY A 57 -5.23 9.11 -20.07
CA GLY A 57 -5.42 10.12 -19.05
C GLY A 57 -6.18 9.55 -17.85
N ILE A 58 -5.78 9.99 -16.66
CA ILE A 58 -6.38 9.58 -15.39
C ILE A 58 -7.48 10.57 -15.03
N VAL A 59 -8.66 10.05 -14.70
CA VAL A 59 -9.69 10.80 -13.97
C VAL A 59 -9.67 10.31 -12.52
N ALA A 60 -9.33 11.22 -11.60
CA ALA A 60 -9.22 10.91 -10.19
C ALA A 60 -10.57 11.05 -9.48
N VAL A 61 -11.04 9.97 -8.85
CA VAL A 61 -12.27 9.95 -8.06
C VAL A 61 -11.90 9.89 -6.59
N ASN A 62 -12.33 10.88 -5.81
CA ASN A 62 -12.27 10.81 -4.36
C ASN A 62 -13.66 10.50 -3.80
N LEU A 63 -13.76 9.48 -2.95
CA LEU A 63 -15.07 8.99 -2.48
C LEU A 63 -15.72 9.88 -1.42
N ARG A 64 -14.91 10.52 -0.56
CA ARG A 64 -15.40 11.08 0.71
C ARG A 64 -15.38 12.61 0.77
N SER A 65 -14.26 13.25 0.38
CA SER A 65 -14.06 14.69 0.62
C SER A 65 -13.76 15.48 -0.66
N PRO A 66 -14.26 16.72 -0.78
CA PRO A 66 -14.02 17.55 -1.97
C PRO A 66 -12.65 18.22 -1.97
N GLU A 67 -11.97 18.36 -0.82
CA GLU A 67 -10.74 19.15 -0.70
C GLU A 67 -9.62 18.74 -1.67
N PRO A 68 -9.23 17.44 -1.80
CA PRO A 68 -8.22 17.04 -2.78
C PRO A 68 -8.64 17.31 -4.23
N VAL A 69 -9.94 17.21 -4.52
CA VAL A 69 -10.53 17.44 -5.85
C VAL A 69 -10.51 18.94 -6.18
N MET A 70 -10.86 19.81 -5.23
CA MET A 70 -10.76 21.26 -5.38
C MET A 70 -9.31 21.70 -5.62
N ALA A 71 -8.35 21.18 -4.85
CA ALA A 71 -6.94 21.47 -5.08
C ALA A 71 -6.45 20.98 -6.45
N MET A 72 -6.95 19.84 -6.93
CA MET A 72 -6.67 19.34 -8.28
C MET A 72 -7.20 20.29 -9.35
N GLN A 73 -8.43 20.79 -9.17
CA GLN A 73 -9.05 21.77 -10.06
C GLN A 73 -8.29 23.09 -10.13
N GLU A 74 -7.88 23.61 -8.98
CA GLU A 74 -7.13 24.86 -8.89
C GLU A 74 -5.74 24.79 -9.57
N GLN A 75 -5.25 23.58 -9.85
CA GLN A 75 -3.93 23.33 -10.43
C GLN A 75 -3.98 22.65 -11.82
N ASP A 76 -5.13 22.70 -12.50
CA ASP A 76 -5.36 22.04 -13.80
C ASP A 76 -4.98 20.55 -13.82
N GLY A 77 -5.13 19.82 -12.72
CA GLY A 77 -4.71 18.42 -12.63
C GLY A 77 -3.22 18.16 -12.41
N LEU A 78 -2.42 19.22 -12.23
CA LEU A 78 -0.98 19.12 -11.98
C LEU A 78 -0.68 19.03 -10.49
N PHE A 79 0.38 18.30 -10.17
CA PHE A 79 1.00 18.26 -8.84
C PHE A 79 2.46 17.87 -8.98
N SER A 80 3.27 18.20 -7.96
CA SER A 80 4.68 17.83 -7.91
C SER A 80 4.96 16.63 -7.02
N VAL A 81 5.87 15.80 -7.48
CA VAL A 81 6.51 14.71 -6.73
C VAL A 81 7.94 15.14 -6.46
N ILE A 82 8.26 15.31 -5.18
CA ILE A 82 9.61 15.61 -4.72
C ILE A 82 10.29 14.28 -4.38
N VAL A 83 11.29 13.91 -5.17
CA VAL A 83 12.11 12.72 -4.96
C VAL A 83 13.29 13.08 -4.07
N ARG A 84 13.35 12.47 -2.89
CA ARG A 84 14.31 12.84 -1.83
C ARG A 84 15.40 11.79 -1.67
N SER A 85 16.65 12.20 -1.82
CA SER A 85 17.83 11.33 -1.72
C SER A 85 18.92 11.96 -0.85
N GLU A 86 19.99 11.21 -0.57
CA GLU A 86 21.17 11.76 0.09
C GLU A 86 21.88 12.74 -0.86
N GLY A 87 21.64 14.04 -0.69
CA GLY A 87 22.40 15.12 -1.33
C GLY A 87 21.61 16.02 -2.28
N ASP A 88 20.49 15.57 -2.86
CA ASP A 88 19.67 16.40 -3.74
C ASP A 88 18.19 15.99 -3.73
N ASP A 89 17.30 16.99 -3.69
CA ASP A 89 15.85 16.83 -3.82
C ASP A 89 15.46 17.25 -5.23
N ARG A 90 14.79 16.36 -5.97
CA ARG A 90 14.36 16.64 -7.35
C ARG A 90 12.86 16.76 -7.41
N ALA A 91 12.38 17.85 -7.99
CA ALA A 91 10.96 18.04 -8.27
C ALA A 91 10.61 17.58 -9.68
N GLU A 92 9.52 16.85 -9.78
CA GLU A 92 8.88 16.50 -11.03
C GLU A 92 7.40 16.86 -10.98
N VAL A 93 6.90 17.54 -12.00
CA VAL A 93 5.48 17.82 -12.18
C VAL A 93 4.84 16.70 -12.98
N ILE A 94 3.80 16.09 -12.41
CA ILE A 94 3.00 15.04 -13.01
C ILE A 94 1.74 15.65 -13.62
N GLY A 95 1.44 15.28 -14.86
CA GLY A 95 0.31 15.80 -15.63
C GLY A 95 -0.53 14.73 -16.32
N ALA A 96 -0.42 13.47 -15.89
CA ALA A 96 -1.24 12.36 -16.37
C ALA A 96 -2.72 12.46 -15.92
N THR A 97 -3.02 13.24 -14.88
CA THR A 97 -4.39 13.49 -14.42
C THR A 97 -5.04 14.60 -15.25
N VAL A 98 -6.19 14.29 -15.85
CA VAL A 98 -6.94 15.17 -16.77
C VAL A 98 -8.37 15.43 -16.33
N GLY A 99 -8.84 14.75 -15.28
CA GLY A 99 -10.14 14.99 -14.69
C GLY A 99 -10.18 14.60 -13.22
N TRP A 100 -11.20 15.06 -12.51
CA TRP A 100 -11.37 14.85 -11.08
C TRP A 100 -12.84 14.93 -10.69
N ILE A 101 -13.28 14.07 -9.78
CA ILE A 101 -14.66 14.00 -9.31
C ILE A 101 -14.68 13.69 -7.81
N CYS A 102 -15.51 14.42 -7.05
CA CYS A 102 -15.87 14.05 -5.68
C CYS A 102 -17.16 13.22 -5.72
N ALA A 103 -17.07 11.92 -5.46
CA ALA A 103 -18.23 11.02 -5.58
C ALA A 103 -19.33 11.36 -4.56
N ALA A 104 -18.96 11.93 -3.40
CA ALA A 104 -19.92 12.40 -2.39
C ALA A 104 -20.79 13.57 -2.88
N GLU A 105 -20.32 14.33 -3.88
CA GLU A 105 -21.04 15.47 -4.46
C GLU A 105 -21.75 15.11 -5.77
N ASP A 106 -21.17 14.21 -6.57
CA ASP A 106 -21.66 13.88 -7.91
C ASP A 106 -21.45 12.40 -8.26
N ARG A 107 -22.32 11.53 -7.71
CA ARG A 107 -22.31 10.08 -7.95
C ARG A 107 -22.62 9.74 -9.40
N ALA A 108 -23.58 10.45 -9.99
CA ALA A 108 -24.05 10.22 -11.36
C ALA A 108 -22.90 10.38 -12.36
N ARG A 109 -22.11 11.46 -12.23
CA ARG A 109 -20.96 11.68 -13.10
C ARG A 109 -19.86 10.61 -12.95
N VAL A 110 -19.70 10.03 -11.76
CA VAL A 110 -18.78 8.89 -11.58
C VAL A 110 -19.29 7.66 -12.34
N LEU A 111 -20.59 7.35 -12.26
CA LEU A 111 -21.20 6.22 -12.97
C LEU A 111 -21.19 6.43 -14.49
N ASP A 112 -21.53 7.62 -14.98
CA ASP A 112 -21.46 7.98 -16.40
C ASP A 112 -20.06 7.76 -16.95
N LEU A 113 -19.04 8.17 -16.19
CA LEU A 113 -17.65 7.98 -16.57
C LEU A 113 -17.25 6.49 -16.59
N LEU A 114 -17.53 5.76 -15.50
CA LEU A 114 -17.18 4.33 -15.40
C LEU A 114 -17.91 3.48 -16.46
N SER A 115 -19.11 3.88 -16.86
CA SER A 115 -19.90 3.21 -17.90
C SER A 115 -19.57 3.64 -19.33
N SER A 116 -18.73 4.66 -19.53
CA SER A 116 -18.31 5.11 -20.87
C SER A 116 -17.39 4.13 -21.60
N GLU A 117 -17.43 4.10 -22.94
CA GLU A 117 -16.53 3.24 -23.74
C GLU A 117 -15.04 3.59 -23.61
N GLU A 118 -14.74 4.83 -23.21
CA GLU A 118 -13.41 5.41 -23.13
C GLU A 118 -12.61 4.80 -21.95
N VAL A 119 -13.31 4.56 -20.83
CA VAL A 119 -12.73 3.96 -19.63
C VAL A 119 -12.55 2.46 -19.83
N ARG A 120 -11.29 2.05 -19.75
CA ARG A 120 -10.86 0.66 -19.97
C ARG A 120 -10.23 0.03 -18.73
N ILE A 121 -9.73 0.85 -17.82
CA ILE A 121 -9.10 0.41 -16.58
C ILE A 121 -9.62 1.27 -15.42
N VAL A 122 -9.95 0.62 -14.32
CA VAL A 122 -10.22 1.24 -13.03
C VAL A 122 -9.12 0.80 -12.06
N THR A 123 -8.39 1.74 -11.50
CA THR A 123 -7.33 1.48 -10.50
C THR A 123 -7.79 1.92 -9.11
N LEU A 124 -7.36 1.24 -8.06
CA LEU A 124 -7.86 1.44 -6.69
C LEU A 124 -6.72 1.67 -5.69
N THR A 125 -6.79 2.74 -4.89
CA THR A 125 -6.05 2.89 -3.62
C THR A 125 -6.96 3.48 -2.54
N VAL A 126 -7.93 2.68 -2.10
CA VAL A 126 -9.02 3.08 -1.19
C VAL A 126 -8.78 2.62 0.26
N SER A 127 -7.66 1.92 0.52
CA SER A 127 -7.34 1.18 1.75
C SER A 127 -8.17 -0.08 1.96
N GLU A 128 -7.61 -1.03 2.71
CA GLU A 128 -8.19 -2.34 3.02
C GLU A 128 -9.60 -2.22 3.64
N LYS A 129 -9.79 -1.20 4.47
CA LYS A 129 -11.04 -0.97 5.21
C LYS A 129 -12.20 -0.55 4.31
N ALA A 130 -11.94 -0.04 3.11
CA ALA A 130 -13.01 0.44 2.22
C ALA A 130 -13.73 -0.68 1.47
N TYR A 131 -13.13 -1.87 1.40
CA TYR A 131 -13.66 -2.99 0.63
C TYR A 131 -14.80 -3.74 1.32
N GLY A 132 -15.06 -3.53 2.62
CA GLY A 132 -16.04 -4.35 3.34
C GLY A 132 -15.66 -5.84 3.28
N LEU A 133 -14.39 -6.15 3.52
CA LEU A 133 -13.88 -7.52 3.61
C LEU A 133 -14.16 -8.06 5.02
N ASP A 134 -14.91 -9.14 5.12
CA ASP A 134 -15.09 -9.86 6.37
C ASP A 134 -13.81 -10.65 6.70
N PRO A 135 -13.16 -10.40 7.85
CA PRO A 135 -11.86 -11.00 8.16
C PRO A 135 -11.94 -12.50 8.50
N VAL A 136 -13.14 -13.04 8.74
CA VAL A 136 -13.34 -14.44 9.15
C VAL A 136 -13.59 -15.33 7.92
N SER A 137 -14.51 -14.90 7.07
CA SER A 137 -14.92 -15.61 5.86
C SER A 137 -14.07 -15.27 4.64
N GLY A 138 -13.38 -14.11 4.65
CA GLY A 138 -12.70 -13.56 3.47
C GLY A 138 -13.65 -13.10 2.37
N GLY A 139 -14.96 -13.07 2.63
CA GLY A 139 -16.01 -12.64 1.71
C GLY A 139 -16.52 -11.24 2.01
N LEU A 140 -17.66 -10.89 1.42
CA LEU A 140 -18.31 -9.59 1.61
C LEU A 140 -18.93 -9.45 3.01
N ASP A 141 -18.47 -8.45 3.77
CA ASP A 141 -19.11 -8.00 5.01
C ASP A 141 -20.36 -7.17 4.71
N VAL A 142 -21.52 -7.81 4.76
CA VAL A 142 -22.82 -7.17 4.54
C VAL A 142 -23.20 -6.17 5.63
N ALA A 143 -22.54 -6.21 6.79
CA ALA A 143 -22.76 -5.26 7.87
C ALA A 143 -21.87 -4.01 7.75
N HIS A 144 -20.87 -4.02 6.86
CA HIS A 144 -20.04 -2.85 6.60
C HIS A 144 -20.92 -1.69 6.09
N PRO A 145 -20.87 -0.46 6.68
CA PRO A 145 -21.86 0.59 6.42
C PRO A 145 -22.03 0.96 4.95
N ALA A 146 -20.94 1.03 4.19
CA ALA A 146 -21.02 1.34 2.76
C ALA A 146 -21.60 0.18 1.94
N VAL A 147 -21.29 -1.07 2.30
CA VAL A 147 -21.82 -2.26 1.62
C VAL A 147 -23.30 -2.37 1.88
N ALA A 148 -23.72 -2.23 3.14
CA ALA A 148 -25.13 -2.26 3.53
C ALA A 148 -25.95 -1.18 2.79
N ALA A 149 -25.42 0.04 2.67
CA ALA A 149 -26.06 1.12 1.93
C ALA A 149 -26.19 0.80 0.43
N ASP A 150 -25.11 0.32 -0.19
CA ASP A 150 -25.07 -0.01 -1.62
C ASP A 150 -25.99 -1.20 -1.97
N LEU A 151 -26.13 -2.19 -1.07
CA LEU A 151 -27.06 -3.31 -1.26
C LEU A 151 -28.53 -2.86 -1.21
N VAL A 152 -28.85 -1.83 -0.42
CA VAL A 152 -30.21 -1.28 -0.33
C VAL A 152 -30.52 -0.36 -1.51
N ASN A 153 -29.56 0.44 -1.97
CA ASN A 153 -29.74 1.38 -3.09
C ASN A 153 -28.58 1.28 -4.11
N PRO A 154 -28.58 0.22 -4.96
CA PRO A 154 -27.46 -0.05 -5.86
C PRO A 154 -27.26 1.01 -6.95
N HIS A 155 -28.29 1.83 -7.23
CA HIS A 155 -28.25 2.88 -8.25
C HIS A 155 -27.66 4.20 -7.75
N GLU A 156 -27.49 4.36 -6.44
CA GLU A 156 -26.84 5.53 -5.83
C GLU A 156 -25.71 5.09 -4.89
N PRO A 157 -24.70 4.38 -5.40
CA PRO A 157 -23.68 3.78 -4.56
C PRO A 157 -22.84 4.85 -3.84
N VAL A 158 -22.39 4.50 -2.64
CA VAL A 158 -21.49 5.28 -1.80
C VAL A 158 -20.15 4.56 -1.58
N GLY A 159 -20.14 3.23 -1.66
CA GLY A 159 -18.95 2.39 -1.52
C GLY A 159 -18.25 2.12 -2.84
N VAL A 160 -16.96 1.78 -2.76
CA VAL A 160 -16.16 1.43 -3.94
C VAL A 160 -16.75 0.23 -4.70
N LEU A 161 -17.21 -0.80 -3.98
CA LEU A 161 -17.79 -1.98 -4.59
C LEU A 161 -19.12 -1.67 -5.29
N GLY A 162 -19.98 -0.85 -4.68
CA GLY A 162 -21.23 -0.42 -5.30
C GLY A 162 -21.00 0.32 -6.61
N PHE A 163 -20.04 1.27 -6.65
CA PHE A 163 -19.67 1.96 -7.88
C PHE A 163 -19.18 0.99 -8.97
N LEU A 164 -18.35 0.01 -8.61
CA LEU A 164 -17.84 -0.97 -9.56
C LEU A 164 -18.96 -1.87 -10.10
N VAL A 165 -19.82 -2.41 -9.23
CA VAL A 165 -20.91 -3.31 -9.61
C VAL A 165 -21.98 -2.58 -10.44
N GLU A 166 -22.39 -1.38 -10.02
CA GLU A 166 -23.37 -0.59 -10.78
C GLU A 166 -22.83 -0.18 -12.15
N ALA A 167 -21.59 0.28 -12.24
CA ALA A 167 -21.00 0.59 -13.54
C ALA A 167 -20.90 -0.64 -14.44
N LEU A 168 -20.55 -1.81 -13.91
CA LEU A 168 -20.49 -3.07 -14.67
C LEU A 168 -21.88 -3.49 -15.18
N GLU A 169 -22.92 -3.32 -14.37
CA GLU A 169 -24.32 -3.55 -14.78
C GLU A 169 -24.73 -2.60 -15.92
N LEU A 170 -24.45 -1.30 -15.78
CA LEU A 170 -24.77 -0.31 -16.81
C LEU A 170 -24.03 -0.60 -18.13
N ARG A 171 -22.78 -1.07 -18.07
CA ARG A 171 -22.01 -1.50 -19.24
C ARG A 171 -22.61 -2.74 -19.90
N LYS A 172 -22.95 -3.75 -19.09
CA LYS A 172 -23.62 -4.98 -19.57
C LYS A 172 -24.93 -4.62 -20.29
N ALA A 173 -25.77 -3.78 -19.68
CA ALA A 173 -27.04 -3.33 -20.26
C ALA A 173 -26.85 -2.54 -21.56
N SER A 174 -25.74 -1.82 -21.70
CA SER A 174 -25.38 -1.04 -22.90
C SER A 174 -24.60 -1.84 -23.95
N GLY A 175 -24.36 -3.13 -23.73
CA GLY A 175 -23.59 -3.98 -24.65
C GLY A 175 -22.08 -3.66 -24.69
N LEU A 176 -21.55 -2.97 -23.68
CA LEU A 176 -20.13 -2.66 -23.56
C LEU A 176 -19.38 -3.78 -22.82
N PRO A 177 -18.12 -4.05 -23.17
CA PRO A 177 -17.29 -4.98 -22.39
C PRO A 177 -17.02 -4.41 -20.99
N PRO A 178 -16.70 -5.24 -19.98
CA PRO A 178 -16.25 -4.74 -18.69
C PRO A 178 -14.92 -3.98 -18.83
N PHE A 179 -14.57 -3.18 -17.83
CA PHE A 179 -13.21 -2.64 -17.67
C PHE A 179 -12.36 -3.58 -16.82
N THR A 180 -11.04 -3.41 -16.88
CA THR A 180 -10.13 -4.10 -15.93
C THR A 180 -10.15 -3.39 -14.58
N ILE A 181 -10.25 -4.13 -13.48
CA ILE A 181 -10.17 -3.59 -12.12
C ILE A 181 -8.81 -3.98 -11.54
N LEU A 182 -7.89 -3.01 -11.47
CA LEU A 182 -6.53 -3.20 -10.99
C LEU A 182 -6.39 -2.63 -9.58
N CYS A 183 -6.41 -3.51 -8.59
CA CYS A 183 -6.20 -3.11 -7.20
C CYS A 183 -4.72 -2.75 -6.97
N CYS A 184 -4.48 -1.60 -6.35
CA CYS A 184 -3.14 -1.10 -6.01
C CYS A 184 -3.01 -0.86 -4.48
N ASP A 185 -3.93 -1.39 -3.67
CA ASP A 185 -3.81 -1.40 -2.22
C ASP A 185 -2.91 -2.56 -1.75
N ASN A 186 -2.32 -2.40 -0.56
CA ASN A 186 -1.37 -3.36 0.02
C ASN A 186 -2.06 -4.56 0.69
N LEU A 187 -2.93 -5.23 -0.07
CA LEU A 187 -3.54 -6.51 0.28
C LEU A 187 -2.80 -7.66 -0.42
N PRO A 188 -2.57 -8.80 0.24
CA PRO A 188 -2.13 -10.01 -0.46
C PRO A 188 -3.17 -10.42 -1.50
N SER A 189 -2.73 -10.84 -2.68
CA SER A 189 -3.61 -11.31 -3.75
C SER A 189 -4.75 -10.33 -4.04
N ASN A 190 -4.44 -9.02 -4.04
CA ASN A 190 -5.45 -7.96 -4.00
C ASN A 190 -6.48 -8.04 -5.14
N GLY A 191 -6.07 -8.47 -6.34
CA GLY A 191 -6.97 -8.69 -7.48
C GLY A 191 -8.00 -9.78 -7.19
N HIS A 192 -7.58 -10.91 -6.61
CA HIS A 192 -8.48 -12.00 -6.23
C HIS A 192 -9.48 -11.59 -5.14
N ILE A 193 -9.04 -10.82 -4.13
CA ILE A 193 -9.93 -10.30 -3.09
C ILE A 193 -10.98 -9.38 -3.69
N VAL A 194 -10.58 -8.37 -4.48
CA VAL A 194 -11.55 -7.46 -5.11
C VAL A 194 -12.49 -8.21 -6.04
N ARG A 195 -11.99 -9.19 -6.81
CA ARG A 195 -12.85 -10.05 -7.65
C ARG A 195 -13.90 -10.76 -6.82
N ARG A 196 -13.51 -11.39 -5.71
CA ARG A 196 -14.43 -12.12 -4.84
C ARG A 196 -15.53 -11.20 -4.31
N LEU A 197 -15.16 -10.03 -3.80
CA LEU A 197 -16.11 -9.10 -3.20
C LEU A 197 -17.07 -8.48 -4.22
N VAL A 198 -16.58 -8.14 -5.42
CA VAL A 198 -17.42 -7.67 -6.53
C VAL A 198 -18.42 -8.77 -6.94
N LEU A 199 -17.97 -10.02 -7.03
CA LEU A 199 -18.86 -11.14 -7.37
C LEU A 199 -19.89 -11.43 -6.28
N ASP A 200 -19.50 -11.40 -5.00
CA ASP A 200 -20.43 -11.61 -3.88
C ASP A 200 -21.51 -10.52 -3.85
N MET A 201 -21.13 -9.26 -4.08
CA MET A 201 -22.08 -8.15 -4.15
C MET A 201 -22.99 -8.25 -5.40
N ALA A 202 -22.42 -8.64 -6.55
CA ALA A 202 -23.20 -8.84 -7.77
C ALA A 202 -24.18 -10.01 -7.63
N GLU A 203 -23.78 -11.12 -7.00
CA GLU A 203 -24.63 -12.31 -6.79
C GLU A 203 -25.84 -11.97 -5.92
N GLY A 204 -25.65 -11.15 -4.88
CA GLY A 204 -26.74 -10.65 -4.03
C GLY A 204 -27.75 -9.76 -4.77
N ARG A 205 -27.37 -9.21 -5.93
CA ARG A 205 -28.21 -8.32 -6.76
C ARG A 205 -28.85 -9.07 -7.93
N ASP A 206 -28.03 -9.70 -8.76
CA ASP A 206 -28.41 -10.47 -9.94
C ASP A 206 -27.34 -11.54 -10.24
N PRO A 207 -27.65 -12.85 -10.08
CA PRO A 207 -26.74 -13.94 -10.43
C PRO A 207 -26.29 -13.94 -11.90
N GLU A 208 -27.06 -13.35 -12.82
CA GLU A 208 -26.64 -13.22 -14.21
C GLU A 208 -25.54 -12.17 -14.39
N LEU A 209 -25.64 -11.03 -13.71
CA LEU A 209 -24.56 -10.04 -13.62
C LEU A 209 -23.29 -10.66 -13.02
N ALA A 210 -23.40 -11.39 -11.91
CA ALA A 210 -22.24 -12.03 -11.28
C ALA A 210 -21.53 -12.99 -12.25
N ARG A 211 -22.28 -13.83 -12.97
CA ARG A 211 -21.73 -14.73 -13.99
C ARG A 211 -21.05 -13.95 -15.12
N TRP A 212 -21.69 -12.90 -15.62
CA TRP A 212 -21.14 -12.06 -16.68
C TRP A 212 -19.81 -11.40 -16.26
N ILE A 213 -19.74 -10.85 -15.03
CA ILE A 213 -18.50 -10.29 -14.48
C ILE A 213 -17.43 -11.38 -14.33
N ALA A 214 -17.80 -12.57 -13.85
CA ALA A 214 -16.88 -13.67 -13.63
C ALA A 214 -16.21 -14.16 -14.91
N GLU A 215 -16.97 -14.19 -16.02
CA GLU A 215 -16.54 -14.66 -17.34
C GLU A 215 -15.77 -13.60 -18.13
N ASN A 216 -16.19 -12.33 -18.05
CA ASN A 216 -15.68 -11.28 -18.94
C ASN A 216 -14.71 -10.31 -18.25
N GLY A 217 -14.78 -10.19 -16.92
CA GLY A 217 -13.99 -9.23 -16.15
C GLY A 217 -12.55 -9.69 -15.88
N ALA A 218 -11.63 -8.73 -15.76
CA ALA A 218 -10.26 -8.97 -15.34
C ALA A 218 -9.94 -8.20 -14.06
N PHE A 219 -9.30 -8.91 -13.12
CA PHE A 219 -8.93 -8.44 -11.79
C PHE A 219 -7.48 -8.85 -11.49
N PRO A 220 -6.49 -8.32 -12.24
CA PRO A 220 -5.10 -8.65 -12.01
C PRO A 220 -4.67 -8.25 -10.60
N SER A 221 -3.93 -9.12 -9.93
CA SER A 221 -3.24 -8.77 -8.69
C SER A 221 -2.03 -7.88 -8.98
N SER A 222 -1.63 -7.07 -8.02
CA SER A 222 -0.41 -6.25 -8.13
C SER A 222 0.30 -6.03 -6.81
N MET A 223 1.63 -5.99 -6.88
CA MET A 223 2.50 -5.58 -5.78
C MET A 223 2.99 -4.16 -6.06
N VAL A 224 2.72 -3.25 -5.12
CA VAL A 224 3.14 -1.86 -5.19
C VAL A 224 4.14 -1.54 -4.07
N ASP A 225 5.20 -0.81 -4.40
CA ASP A 225 6.18 -0.38 -3.40
C ASP A 225 6.77 1.01 -3.72
N ARG A 226 6.60 1.92 -2.76
CA ARG A 226 7.26 3.23 -2.69
C ARG A 226 6.97 3.82 -1.30
N ILE A 227 8.00 4.31 -0.60
CA ILE A 227 7.80 5.05 0.64
C ILE A 227 7.34 6.47 0.30
N VAL A 228 6.13 6.80 0.77
CA VAL A 228 5.47 8.11 0.56
C VAL A 228 4.96 8.61 1.91
N PRO A 229 5.75 9.45 2.63
CA PRO A 229 5.29 10.05 3.87
C PRO A 229 4.06 10.94 3.65
N ALA A 230 3.31 11.20 4.73
CA ALA A 230 2.24 12.19 4.69
C ALA A 230 2.82 13.58 4.38
N ALA A 231 2.17 14.32 3.48
CA ALA A 231 2.60 15.67 3.13
C ALA A 231 2.35 16.65 4.29
N THR A 232 3.36 17.44 4.63
CA THR A 232 3.30 18.44 5.71
C THR A 232 3.41 19.87 5.17
N ASP A 233 3.38 20.87 6.05
CA ASP A 233 3.69 22.26 5.65
C ASP A 233 5.12 22.39 5.13
N GLU A 234 6.06 21.62 5.69
CA GLU A 234 7.44 21.56 5.21
C GLU A 234 7.53 20.96 3.80
N THR A 235 6.73 19.93 3.49
CA THR A 235 6.61 19.38 2.12
C THR A 235 6.18 20.48 1.14
N ARG A 236 5.13 21.24 1.49
CA ARG A 236 4.62 22.33 0.65
C ARG A 236 5.63 23.47 0.51
N ALA A 237 6.32 23.83 1.59
CA ALA A 237 7.37 24.85 1.57
C ALA A 237 8.56 24.43 0.69
N ARG A 238 8.96 23.15 0.76
CA ARG A 238 10.01 22.58 -0.11
C ARG A 238 9.60 22.62 -1.57
N ALA A 239 8.39 22.16 -1.89
CA ALA A 239 7.84 22.24 -3.25
C ALA A 239 7.90 23.67 -3.77
N LYS A 240 7.43 24.63 -2.96
CA LYS A 240 7.43 26.04 -3.30
C LYS A 240 8.83 26.58 -3.60
N ASN A 241 9.84 26.19 -2.84
CA ASN A 241 11.22 26.60 -3.07
C ASN A 241 11.78 26.01 -4.37
N LEU A 242 11.43 24.77 -4.71
CA LEU A 242 11.90 24.09 -5.93
C LEU A 242 11.18 24.58 -7.19
N LEU A 243 9.87 24.85 -7.09
CA LEU A 243 9.02 25.22 -8.22
C LEU A 243 8.91 26.74 -8.45
N GLY A 244 9.18 27.55 -7.43
CA GLY A 244 8.92 28.99 -7.44
C GLY A 244 7.44 29.40 -7.27
N VAL A 245 6.53 28.42 -7.19
CA VAL A 245 5.08 28.60 -7.04
C VAL A 245 4.50 27.67 -6.00
N GLU A 246 3.28 27.96 -5.53
CA GLU A 246 2.61 27.12 -4.55
C GLU A 246 2.02 25.86 -5.19
N ASP A 247 2.30 24.71 -4.59
CA ASP A 247 1.65 23.43 -4.91
C ASP A 247 1.02 22.84 -3.65
N ARG A 248 -0.31 22.83 -3.61
CA ARG A 248 -1.12 22.27 -2.51
C ARG A 248 -1.15 20.75 -2.51
N LEU A 249 -0.85 20.17 -3.66
CA LEU A 249 -0.84 18.73 -3.90
C LEU A 249 0.58 18.15 -3.88
N ALA A 250 1.59 18.91 -3.47
CA ALA A 250 2.95 18.42 -3.38
C ALA A 250 3.06 17.19 -2.45
N ILE A 251 3.86 16.22 -2.87
CA ILE A 251 4.19 15.02 -2.08
C ILE A 251 5.69 14.74 -2.13
N GLU A 252 6.22 14.17 -1.05
CA GLU A 252 7.60 13.69 -0.98
C GLU A 252 7.65 12.18 -1.07
N THR A 253 8.71 11.67 -1.69
CA THR A 253 8.90 10.24 -1.92
C THR A 253 10.37 9.87 -1.85
N GLU A 254 10.66 8.60 -1.62
CA GLU A 254 11.98 8.05 -1.93
C GLU A 254 12.20 7.88 -3.46
N PRO A 255 13.45 7.70 -3.93
CA PRO A 255 13.75 7.44 -5.33
C PRO A 255 13.28 6.07 -5.81
N PHE A 256 13.33 5.06 -4.94
CA PHE A 256 12.89 3.71 -5.27
C PHE A 256 11.38 3.69 -5.54
N MET A 257 10.98 2.95 -6.58
CA MET A 257 9.59 2.70 -6.92
C MET A 257 9.49 1.39 -7.68
N GLN A 258 8.55 0.53 -7.30
CA GLN A 258 8.33 -0.76 -7.95
C GLN A 258 6.83 -1.03 -8.12
N TRP A 259 6.46 -1.59 -9.28
CA TRP A 259 5.11 -2.06 -9.55
C TRP A 259 5.21 -3.39 -10.31
N VAL A 260 4.71 -4.45 -9.70
CA VAL A 260 4.61 -5.78 -10.33
C VAL A 260 3.14 -6.06 -10.54
N ILE A 261 2.75 -6.46 -11.75
CA ILE A 261 1.34 -6.58 -12.16
C ILE A 261 1.17 -7.90 -12.92
N GLU A 262 0.11 -8.63 -12.61
CA GLU A 262 -0.31 -9.75 -13.46
C GLU A 262 -0.76 -9.23 -14.84
N ASP A 263 -0.24 -9.78 -15.94
CA ASP A 263 -0.61 -9.31 -17.29
C ASP A 263 -1.97 -9.84 -17.77
N ARG A 264 -3.03 -9.48 -17.04
CA ARG A 264 -4.40 -9.93 -17.27
C ARG A 264 -5.35 -8.74 -17.39
N PHE A 265 -5.61 -8.31 -18.62
CA PHE A 265 -6.45 -7.14 -18.92
C PHE A 265 -7.54 -7.49 -19.92
N VAL A 266 -8.73 -6.90 -19.76
CA VAL A 266 -9.86 -7.06 -20.70
C VAL A 266 -9.55 -6.42 -22.06
N SER A 267 -8.74 -5.36 -22.06
CA SER A 267 -8.37 -4.63 -23.27
C SER A 267 -6.89 -4.24 -23.21
N ARG A 268 -6.44 -3.38 -24.13
CA ARG A 268 -5.08 -2.83 -24.07
C ARG A 268 -4.87 -2.08 -22.74
N ARG A 269 -3.61 -1.89 -22.37
CA ARG A 269 -3.18 -1.11 -21.21
C ARG A 269 -2.09 -0.12 -21.62
N PRO A 270 -1.78 0.90 -20.79
CA PRO A 270 -0.57 1.69 -20.96
C PRO A 270 0.67 0.80 -20.94
N GLN A 271 1.74 1.22 -21.63
CA GLN A 271 3.05 0.58 -21.55
C GLN A 271 3.76 1.00 -20.25
N TRP A 272 3.22 0.58 -19.10
CA TRP A 272 3.80 0.88 -17.80
C TRP A 272 5.21 0.30 -17.63
N GLU A 273 5.57 -0.73 -18.41
CA GLU A 273 6.93 -1.27 -18.49
C GLU A 273 7.97 -0.24 -18.95
N ALA A 274 7.58 0.80 -19.70
CA ALA A 274 8.47 1.90 -20.05
C ALA A 274 8.87 2.77 -18.83
N GLY A 275 8.05 2.74 -17.78
CA GLY A 275 8.35 3.33 -16.47
C GLY A 275 9.03 2.36 -15.49
N GLY A 276 9.30 1.11 -15.90
CA GLY A 276 9.91 0.07 -15.08
C GLY A 276 8.91 -0.87 -14.38
N ALA A 277 7.62 -0.83 -14.72
CA ALA A 277 6.68 -1.82 -14.19
C ALA A 277 7.02 -3.22 -14.73
N LEU A 278 6.89 -4.23 -13.88
CA LEU A 278 7.13 -5.63 -14.23
C LEU A 278 5.80 -6.32 -14.45
N PHE A 279 5.64 -6.94 -15.62
CA PHE A 279 4.50 -7.79 -15.91
C PHE A 279 4.89 -9.25 -15.75
N VAL A 280 4.06 -9.98 -15.00
CA VAL A 280 4.33 -11.36 -14.59
C VAL A 280 3.08 -12.21 -14.73
N ASP A 281 3.25 -13.53 -14.67
CA ASP A 281 2.12 -14.46 -14.65
C ASP A 281 1.49 -14.57 -13.25
N ASP A 282 2.32 -14.45 -12.21
CA ASP A 282 1.94 -14.57 -10.79
C ASP A 282 2.74 -13.56 -9.95
N VAL A 283 2.00 -12.78 -9.16
CA VAL A 283 2.54 -11.72 -8.29
C VAL A 283 2.85 -12.22 -6.87
N GLU A 284 2.30 -13.37 -6.46
CA GLU A 284 2.41 -13.89 -5.08
C GLU A 284 3.87 -13.99 -4.58
N PRO A 285 4.86 -14.48 -5.37
CA PRO A 285 6.25 -14.51 -4.93
C PRO A 285 6.83 -13.12 -4.62
N TYR A 286 6.44 -12.09 -5.39
CA TYR A 286 6.91 -10.71 -5.21
C TYR A 286 6.25 -10.05 -4.00
N GLU A 287 4.96 -10.33 -3.76
CA GLU A 287 4.27 -9.90 -2.54
C GLU A 287 4.92 -10.51 -1.30
N LYS A 288 5.15 -11.82 -1.29
CA LYS A 288 5.81 -12.53 -0.19
C LYS A 288 7.21 -11.99 0.06
N MET A 289 8.00 -11.76 -1.00
CA MET A 289 9.32 -11.13 -0.93
C MET A 289 9.25 -9.76 -0.24
N LYS A 290 8.40 -8.85 -0.72
CA LYS A 290 8.23 -7.50 -0.14
C LYS A 290 7.74 -7.59 1.30
N LEU A 291 6.73 -8.41 1.59
CA LEU A 291 6.13 -8.54 2.91
C LEU A 291 7.13 -9.03 3.96
N ARG A 292 8.05 -9.91 3.60
CA ARG A 292 9.02 -10.45 4.56
C ARG A 292 10.30 -9.61 4.61
N LEU A 293 10.90 -9.26 3.48
CA LEU A 293 12.16 -8.51 3.46
C LEU A 293 11.98 -7.04 3.81
N LEU A 294 11.01 -6.34 3.20
CA LEU A 294 10.76 -4.93 3.51
C LEU A 294 9.91 -4.78 4.76
N ASN A 295 8.69 -5.32 4.74
CA ASN A 295 7.73 -5.04 5.80
C ASN A 295 8.14 -5.72 7.13
N GLY A 296 8.72 -6.93 7.09
CA GLY A 296 9.28 -7.61 8.27
C GLY A 296 10.45 -6.87 8.89
N SER A 297 11.40 -6.40 8.07
CA SER A 297 12.50 -5.56 8.54
C SER A 297 12.02 -4.23 9.13
N HIS A 298 11.03 -3.58 8.51
CA HIS A 298 10.38 -2.39 9.08
C HIS A 298 9.79 -2.66 10.47
N THR A 299 9.15 -3.82 10.67
CA THR A 299 8.64 -4.21 11.99
C THR A 299 9.78 -4.29 13.01
N LEU A 300 10.90 -4.92 12.67
CA LEU A 300 12.07 -4.96 13.57
C LEU A 300 12.61 -3.55 13.87
N ILE A 301 12.88 -2.76 12.83
CA ILE A 301 13.39 -1.39 12.93
C ILE A 301 12.50 -0.54 13.85
N ALA A 302 11.19 -0.58 13.64
CA ALA A 302 10.26 0.24 14.37
C ALA A 302 10.31 -0.06 15.88
N HIS A 303 10.36 -1.33 16.27
CA HIS A 303 10.41 -1.72 17.69
C HIS A 303 11.77 -1.43 18.33
N LEU A 304 12.88 -1.60 17.58
CA LEU A 304 14.19 -1.13 18.04
C LEU A 304 14.20 0.38 18.26
N GLY A 305 13.63 1.14 17.33
CA GLY A 305 13.53 2.60 17.46
C GLY A 305 12.70 3.03 18.66
N LEU A 306 11.56 2.37 18.92
CA LEU A 306 10.76 2.63 20.12
C LEU A 306 11.50 2.30 21.42
N LEU A 307 12.30 1.24 21.42
CA LEU A 307 13.10 0.84 22.59
C LEU A 307 14.24 1.82 22.88
N ASP A 308 14.88 2.35 21.83
CA ASP A 308 16.04 3.23 21.95
C ASP A 308 15.69 4.73 21.91
N GLY A 309 14.40 5.07 21.80
CA GLY A 309 13.92 6.46 21.75
C GLY A 309 14.26 7.18 20.43
N LEU A 310 14.41 6.42 19.34
CA LEU A 310 14.72 6.92 18.01
C LEU A 310 13.42 7.15 17.23
N GLU A 311 13.20 8.37 16.75
CA GLU A 311 11.92 8.76 16.18
C GLU A 311 11.70 8.18 14.78
N TYR A 312 12.74 8.13 13.94
CA TYR A 312 12.64 7.76 12.53
C TYR A 312 13.41 6.47 12.19
N VAL A 313 13.00 5.81 11.11
CA VAL A 313 13.67 4.61 10.55
C VAL A 313 15.15 4.87 10.28
N ARG A 314 15.48 6.01 9.66
CA ARG A 314 16.86 6.43 9.39
C ARG A 314 17.74 6.54 10.64
N ASP A 315 17.15 6.89 11.79
CA ASP A 315 17.89 7.08 13.04
C ASP A 315 18.36 5.72 13.59
N VAL A 316 17.50 4.71 13.46
CA VAL A 316 17.84 3.30 13.76
C VAL A 316 18.92 2.81 12.82
N MET A 317 18.78 3.08 11.52
CA MET A 317 19.72 2.63 10.49
C MET A 317 21.08 3.34 10.53
N ALA A 318 21.15 4.52 11.16
CA ALA A 318 22.39 5.24 11.41
C ALA A 318 23.25 4.58 12.49
N ILE A 319 22.67 3.72 13.35
CA ILE A 319 23.41 2.98 14.38
C ILE A 319 23.93 1.65 13.78
N PRO A 320 25.26 1.47 13.65
CA PRO A 320 25.83 0.30 12.98
C PRO A 320 25.40 -1.05 13.58
N GLU A 321 25.25 -1.11 14.91
CA GLU A 321 24.83 -2.29 15.64
C GLU A 321 23.39 -2.68 15.30
N LEU A 322 22.48 -1.72 15.25
CA LEU A 322 21.07 -1.97 14.91
C LEU A 322 20.92 -2.32 13.43
N ARG A 323 21.65 -1.64 12.55
CA ARG A 323 21.70 -1.97 11.12
C ARG A 323 22.15 -3.42 10.88
N ARG A 324 23.11 -3.93 11.66
CA ARG A 324 23.54 -5.34 11.59
C ARG A 324 22.42 -6.31 11.99
N LEU A 325 21.59 -5.96 12.98
CA LEU A 325 20.44 -6.78 13.37
C LEU A 325 19.41 -6.86 12.24
N VAL A 326 19.15 -5.75 11.55
CA VAL A 326 18.26 -5.72 10.38
C VAL A 326 18.79 -6.61 9.26
N ALA A 327 20.07 -6.49 8.92
CA ALA A 327 20.69 -7.34 7.90
C ALA A 327 20.66 -8.83 8.28
N ARG A 328 20.82 -9.15 9.57
CA ARG A 328 20.73 -10.52 10.08
C ARG A 328 19.31 -11.08 9.97
N HIS A 329 18.29 -10.27 10.28
CA HIS A 329 16.89 -10.64 10.07
C HIS A 329 16.60 -10.89 8.58
N MET A 330 17.02 -10.00 7.68
CA MET A 330 16.85 -10.18 6.23
C MET A 330 17.50 -11.48 5.75
N LYS A 331 18.71 -11.81 6.23
CA LYS A 331 19.37 -13.07 5.90
C LYS A 331 18.57 -14.31 6.34
N ALA A 332 17.92 -14.25 7.50
CA ALA A 332 17.05 -15.33 7.98
C ALA A 332 15.72 -15.44 7.21
N VAL A 333 15.28 -14.35 6.57
CA VAL A 333 14.09 -14.33 5.71
C VAL A 333 14.34 -15.00 4.36
N LEU A 334 15.53 -14.82 3.77
CA LEU A 334 15.85 -15.29 2.41
C LEU A 334 15.48 -16.76 2.13
N PRO A 335 15.77 -17.74 3.01
CA PRO A 335 15.41 -19.14 2.76
C PRO A 335 13.90 -19.41 2.71
N THR A 336 13.09 -18.50 3.27
CA THR A 336 11.64 -18.64 3.35
C THR A 336 10.93 -18.12 2.08
N LEU A 337 11.68 -17.55 1.13
CA LEU A 337 11.13 -16.94 -0.07
C LEU A 337 11.06 -17.93 -1.23
N ASP A 338 10.01 -17.81 -2.03
CA ASP A 338 9.91 -18.50 -3.30
C ASP A 338 10.86 -17.85 -4.33
N PRO A 339 11.21 -18.55 -5.42
CA PRO A 339 11.91 -17.93 -6.54
C PRO A 339 11.13 -16.72 -7.07
N VAL A 340 11.82 -15.59 -7.23
CA VAL A 340 11.24 -14.34 -7.75
C VAL A 340 11.89 -14.02 -9.10
N PRO A 341 11.26 -14.39 -10.24
CA PRO A 341 11.85 -14.21 -11.56
C PRO A 341 12.28 -12.75 -11.81
N GLY A 342 13.47 -12.55 -12.37
CA GLY A 342 13.97 -11.21 -12.72
C GLY A 342 14.38 -10.33 -11.53
N ILE A 343 14.34 -10.83 -10.29
CA ILE A 343 14.83 -10.12 -9.10
C ILE A 343 16.04 -10.85 -8.52
N ASP A 344 17.14 -10.12 -8.36
CA ASP A 344 18.27 -10.54 -7.53
C ASP A 344 17.98 -10.18 -6.07
N LEU A 345 17.84 -11.18 -5.21
CA LEU A 345 17.46 -10.99 -3.80
C LEU A 345 18.57 -10.32 -2.97
N ASP A 346 19.85 -10.52 -3.32
CA ASP A 346 20.97 -9.89 -2.62
C ASP A 346 21.06 -8.40 -2.96
N ASP A 347 20.86 -8.06 -4.23
CA ASP A 347 20.76 -6.66 -4.68
C ASP A 347 19.51 -6.00 -4.08
N TYR A 348 18.35 -6.65 -4.13
CA TYR A 348 17.12 -6.14 -3.52
C TYR A 348 17.30 -5.87 -2.01
N THR A 349 17.93 -6.80 -1.27
CA THR A 349 18.24 -6.63 0.15
C THR A 349 19.17 -5.44 0.39
N SER A 350 20.19 -5.27 -0.45
CA SER A 350 21.13 -4.15 -0.39
C SER A 350 20.42 -2.81 -0.64
N GLN A 351 19.52 -2.76 -1.62
CA GLN A 351 18.67 -1.61 -1.89
C GLN A 351 17.76 -1.28 -0.70
N LEU A 352 17.12 -2.28 -0.07
CA LEU A 352 16.29 -2.05 1.12
C LEU A 352 17.07 -1.41 2.27
N ILE A 353 18.28 -1.90 2.54
CA ILE A 353 19.14 -1.30 3.58
C ILE A 353 19.47 0.16 3.25
N ALA A 354 19.79 0.47 2.00
CA ALA A 354 20.04 1.85 1.57
C ALA A 354 18.79 2.73 1.68
N ARG A 355 17.62 2.20 1.32
CA ARG A 355 16.31 2.88 1.43
C ARG A 355 15.99 3.24 2.88
N PHE A 356 16.13 2.29 3.80
CA PHE A 356 15.91 2.55 5.22
C PHE A 356 16.93 3.53 5.81
N ALA A 357 18.16 3.56 5.28
CA ALA A 357 19.20 4.48 5.72
C ALA A 357 19.07 5.90 5.13
N ASN A 358 18.12 6.15 4.23
CA ASN A 358 17.98 7.45 3.55
C ASN A 358 17.68 8.58 4.56
N PRO A 359 18.61 9.53 4.78
CA PRO A 359 18.45 10.57 5.81
C PRO A 359 17.33 11.57 5.45
N ALA A 360 17.00 11.69 4.17
CA ALA A 360 16.01 12.65 3.69
C ALA A 360 14.57 12.23 4.00
N ILE A 361 14.29 10.95 4.26
CA ILE A 361 12.93 10.44 4.49
C ILE A 361 12.60 10.38 5.98
N ALA A 362 11.54 11.07 6.39
CA ALA A 362 11.09 11.16 7.79
C ALA A 362 9.97 10.14 8.10
N HIS A 363 10.27 8.85 7.96
CA HIS A 363 9.31 7.78 8.27
C HIS A 363 9.36 7.40 9.76
N ARG A 364 8.30 7.72 10.52
CA ARG A 364 8.27 7.57 11.99
C ARG A 364 8.13 6.12 12.42
N ASN A 365 8.94 5.68 13.39
CA ASN A 365 8.88 4.34 13.95
C ASN A 365 7.52 4.05 14.61
N ALA A 366 6.94 5.02 15.32
CA ALA A 366 5.62 4.88 15.94
C ALA A 366 4.49 4.61 14.92
N GLN A 367 4.58 5.19 13.72
CA GLN A 367 3.62 4.94 12.64
C GLN A 367 3.74 3.50 12.12
N ILE A 368 4.97 2.99 12.00
CA ILE A 368 5.21 1.63 11.51
C ILE A 368 4.78 0.60 12.54
N ALA A 369 5.05 0.86 13.83
CA ALA A 369 4.72 -0.03 14.95
C ALA A 369 3.23 -0.13 15.28
N SER A 370 2.38 0.77 14.75
CA SER A 370 0.92 0.67 14.94
C SER A 370 0.37 -0.66 14.39
N ASP A 371 -0.75 -1.13 14.91
CA ASP A 371 -1.45 -2.31 14.39
C ASP A 371 -0.54 -3.55 14.25
N SER A 372 0.44 -3.70 15.14
CA SER A 372 1.42 -4.79 15.10
C SER A 372 0.74 -6.15 15.17
N SER A 373 -0.39 -6.28 15.88
CA SER A 373 -1.17 -7.52 15.92
C SER A 373 -1.65 -7.97 14.53
N GLN A 374 -1.87 -7.02 13.61
CA GLN A 374 -2.33 -7.27 12.25
C GLN A 374 -1.17 -7.44 11.27
N LYS A 375 0.06 -7.09 11.67
CA LYS A 375 1.26 -7.06 10.82
C LYS A 375 2.18 -8.24 11.09
N LEU A 376 2.29 -8.67 12.35
CA LEU A 376 3.19 -9.76 12.76
C LEU A 376 2.87 -11.11 12.11
N PRO A 377 1.60 -11.53 11.92
CA PRO A 377 1.28 -12.84 11.34
C PRO A 377 1.96 -13.14 10.01
N GLN A 378 1.84 -12.23 9.04
CA GLN A 378 2.34 -12.36 7.68
C GLN A 378 3.80 -11.95 7.53
N ARG A 379 4.31 -11.08 8.41
CA ARG A 379 5.69 -10.56 8.33
C ARG A 379 6.70 -11.41 9.08
N ILE A 380 6.31 -11.96 10.23
CA ILE A 380 7.22 -12.60 11.20
C ILE A 380 6.76 -14.02 11.55
N PHE A 381 5.48 -14.23 11.87
CA PHE A 381 5.04 -15.53 12.38
C PHE A 381 5.02 -16.62 11.29
N ALA A 382 4.48 -16.32 10.11
CA ALA A 382 4.48 -17.24 8.98
C ALA A 382 5.90 -17.71 8.59
N PRO A 383 6.90 -16.84 8.34
CA PRO A 383 8.25 -17.31 8.06
C PRO A 383 8.92 -18.01 9.25
N ALA A 384 8.57 -17.67 10.49
CA ALA A 384 9.04 -18.42 11.66
C ALA A 384 8.51 -19.86 11.69
N VAL A 385 7.22 -20.06 11.38
CA VAL A 385 6.59 -21.39 11.29
C VAL A 385 7.26 -22.21 10.18
N GLU A 386 7.50 -21.61 9.01
CA GLU A 386 8.19 -22.28 7.90
C GLU A 386 9.62 -22.68 8.29
N ALA A 387 10.39 -21.76 8.88
CA ALA A 387 11.75 -22.05 9.34
C ALA A 387 11.79 -23.18 10.39
N LEU A 388 10.82 -23.25 11.29
CA LEU A 388 10.70 -24.37 12.26
C LEU A 388 10.32 -25.68 11.56
N ALA A 389 9.43 -25.63 10.57
CA ALA A 389 9.00 -26.81 9.80
C ALA A 389 10.16 -27.42 8.98
N GLU A 390 11.10 -26.58 8.54
CA GLU A 390 12.34 -27.00 7.85
C GLU A 390 13.44 -27.48 8.81
N GLY A 391 13.18 -27.49 10.13
CA GLY A 391 14.12 -27.97 11.15
C GLY A 391 15.07 -26.90 11.70
N GLY A 392 14.88 -25.64 11.34
CA GLY A 392 15.56 -24.50 11.97
C GLY A 392 15.01 -24.17 13.35
N ASP A 393 15.61 -23.19 14.03
CA ASP A 393 15.19 -22.71 15.35
C ASP A 393 14.39 -21.39 15.31
N ALA A 394 14.29 -20.76 14.14
CA ALA A 394 13.66 -19.46 13.92
C ALA A 394 14.10 -18.34 14.90
N ALA A 395 15.37 -18.37 15.36
CA ALA A 395 15.89 -17.45 16.38
C ALA A 395 15.79 -15.97 15.98
N GLU A 396 16.07 -15.64 14.71
CA GLU A 396 15.99 -14.24 14.24
C GLU A 396 14.55 -13.71 14.23
N PHE A 397 13.55 -14.57 14.07
CA PHE A 397 12.14 -14.19 14.20
C PHE A 397 11.75 -14.05 15.67
N ALA A 398 12.25 -14.93 16.56
CA ALA A 398 12.07 -14.80 18.01
C ALA A 398 12.60 -13.45 18.52
N TYR A 399 13.73 -12.98 17.97
CA TYR A 399 14.28 -11.66 18.28
C TYR A 399 13.30 -10.52 17.98
N VAL A 400 12.66 -10.53 16.81
CA VAL A 400 11.68 -9.49 16.45
C VAL A 400 10.46 -9.52 17.39
N VAL A 401 9.98 -10.70 17.73
CA VAL A 401 8.87 -10.87 18.69
C VAL A 401 9.26 -10.35 20.07
N ALA A 402 10.47 -10.65 20.53
CA ALA A 402 10.99 -10.15 21.79
C ALA A 402 11.12 -8.62 21.80
N ALA A 403 11.60 -8.01 20.71
CA ALA A 403 11.67 -6.56 20.58
C ALA A 403 10.28 -5.90 20.65
N TRP A 404 9.27 -6.49 19.99
CA TRP A 404 7.88 -6.01 20.10
C TRP A 404 7.34 -6.10 21.53
N ILE A 405 7.48 -7.27 22.19
CA ILE A 405 7.05 -7.47 23.57
C ILE A 405 7.76 -6.49 24.51
N ALA A 406 9.07 -6.31 24.34
CA ALA A 406 9.86 -5.38 25.13
C ALA A 406 9.37 -3.93 24.96
N ALA A 407 9.11 -3.50 23.71
CA ALA A 407 8.67 -2.15 23.42
C ALA A 407 7.32 -1.85 24.08
N VAL A 408 6.34 -2.73 23.91
CA VAL A 408 5.01 -2.57 24.53
C VAL A 408 5.10 -2.57 26.06
N THR A 409 5.88 -3.50 26.63
CA THR A 409 6.05 -3.59 28.09
C THR A 409 6.73 -2.35 28.66
N LYS A 410 7.75 -1.81 27.97
CA LYS A 410 8.48 -0.60 28.39
C LYS A 410 7.62 0.65 28.29
N LEU A 411 6.91 0.83 27.17
CA LEU A 411 6.08 2.01 26.92
C LEU A 411 4.78 1.99 27.71
N LYS A 412 4.29 0.80 28.09
CA LYS A 412 2.96 0.58 28.69
C LYS A 412 1.83 1.14 27.83
N ASP A 413 2.05 1.21 26.52
CA ASP A 413 1.10 1.69 25.54
C ASP A 413 1.39 1.08 24.17
N CYS A 414 0.36 1.00 23.33
CA CYS A 414 0.48 0.66 21.92
C CYS A 414 -0.75 1.20 21.16
N ASN A 415 -0.55 1.62 19.92
CA ASN A 415 -1.63 1.92 18.99
C ASN A 415 -1.96 0.65 18.21
N ASP A 416 -2.94 -0.13 18.67
CA ASP A 416 -3.25 -1.44 18.12
C ASP A 416 -4.75 -1.77 18.35
N PRO A 417 -5.46 -2.41 17.39
CA PRO A 417 -6.85 -2.81 17.59
C PRO A 417 -7.02 -3.79 18.76
N ARG A 418 -5.99 -4.58 19.10
CA ARG A 418 -5.98 -5.53 20.23
C ARG A 418 -5.28 -4.97 21.47
N ARG A 419 -5.17 -3.64 21.58
CA ARG A 419 -4.45 -2.93 22.65
C ARG A 419 -4.77 -3.44 24.05
N GLU A 420 -6.04 -3.66 24.38
CA GLU A 420 -6.43 -4.07 25.74
C GLU A 420 -5.86 -5.45 26.12
N GLU A 421 -5.92 -6.42 25.20
CA GLU A 421 -5.40 -7.77 25.40
C GLU A 421 -3.87 -7.75 25.52
N ILE A 422 -3.22 -7.00 24.62
CA ILE A 422 -1.77 -6.83 24.57
C ILE A 422 -1.24 -6.17 25.86
N LEU A 423 -1.88 -5.10 26.33
CA LEU A 423 -1.47 -4.43 27.58
C LEU A 423 -1.79 -5.27 28.81
N ARG A 424 -2.86 -6.08 28.80
CA ARG A 424 -3.12 -7.04 29.88
C ARG A 424 -2.02 -8.09 29.97
N ALA A 425 -1.57 -8.62 28.84
CA ALA A 425 -0.43 -9.54 28.78
C ALA A 425 0.86 -8.87 29.28
N ALA A 426 1.16 -7.65 28.81
CA ALA A 426 2.34 -6.89 29.22
C ALA A 426 2.40 -6.58 30.73
N ASN A 427 1.24 -6.43 31.39
CA ASN A 427 1.15 -6.19 32.83
C ASN A 427 1.11 -7.48 33.67
N THR A 428 0.96 -8.64 33.03
CA THR A 428 0.95 -9.93 33.72
C THR A 428 2.40 -10.37 33.97
N VAL A 429 2.81 -10.42 35.23
CA VAL A 429 4.18 -10.79 35.61
C VAL A 429 4.28 -12.30 35.73
N ASP A 430 4.92 -12.94 34.75
CA ASP A 430 5.51 -14.28 34.91
C ASP A 430 7.04 -14.14 34.91
N ALA A 431 7.65 -14.29 36.09
CA ALA A 431 9.10 -14.13 36.24
C ALA A 431 9.89 -15.25 35.55
N ALA A 432 9.29 -16.44 35.42
CA ALA A 432 9.93 -17.62 34.85
C ALA A 432 9.69 -17.70 33.33
N ASP A 433 8.56 -17.21 32.84
CA ASP A 433 8.19 -17.21 31.41
C ASP A 433 7.57 -15.86 30.98
N PRO A 434 8.38 -14.79 30.86
CA PRO A 434 7.88 -13.42 30.69
C PRO A 434 7.06 -13.17 29.41
N SER A 435 7.22 -14.01 28.39
CA SER A 435 6.45 -13.91 27.15
C SER A 435 5.18 -14.77 27.15
N ALA A 436 5.00 -15.69 28.11
CA ALA A 436 3.83 -16.58 28.17
C ALA A 436 2.47 -15.86 28.08
N PRO A 437 2.24 -14.71 28.77
CA PRO A 437 0.95 -14.03 28.69
C PRO A 437 0.58 -13.57 27.28
N PHE A 438 1.57 -13.26 26.43
CA PHE A 438 1.32 -12.85 25.04
C PHE A 438 0.90 -14.04 24.18
N PHE A 439 1.50 -15.21 24.38
CA PHE A 439 1.13 -16.45 23.68
C PHE A 439 -0.23 -17.00 24.10
N ALA A 440 -0.75 -16.57 25.24
CA ALA A 440 -2.09 -16.92 25.73
C ALA A 440 -3.21 -16.07 25.09
N ILE A 441 -2.87 -15.04 24.31
CA ILE A 441 -3.85 -14.23 23.60
C ILE A 441 -4.42 -15.04 22.43
N GLU A 442 -5.72 -15.36 22.50
CA GLU A 442 -6.40 -16.22 21.53
C GLU A 442 -6.29 -15.66 20.10
N GLY A 443 -5.93 -16.50 19.14
CA GLY A 443 -5.82 -16.13 17.72
C GLY A 443 -4.73 -15.11 17.38
N LEU A 444 -3.87 -14.70 18.33
CA LEU A 444 -2.77 -13.78 18.03
C LEU A 444 -1.57 -14.50 17.38
N PHE A 445 -1.24 -15.68 17.89
CA PHE A 445 -0.12 -16.49 17.41
C PHE A 445 -0.62 -17.77 16.73
N PRO A 446 0.05 -18.25 15.67
CA PRO A 446 -0.18 -19.58 15.14
C PRO A 446 0.06 -20.67 16.19
N ASP A 447 -0.79 -21.70 16.18
CA ASP A 447 -0.70 -22.88 17.04
C ASP A 447 0.69 -23.52 17.06
N ALA A 448 1.36 -23.55 15.91
CA ALA A 448 2.71 -24.08 15.78
C ALA A 448 3.72 -23.34 16.67
N LEU A 449 3.64 -22.00 16.74
CA LEU A 449 4.52 -21.18 17.59
C LEU A 449 4.16 -21.30 19.07
N VAL A 450 2.87 -21.37 19.40
CA VAL A 450 2.40 -21.57 20.79
C VAL A 450 2.93 -22.90 21.34
N LYS A 451 2.90 -23.96 20.53
CA LYS A 451 3.36 -25.31 20.90
C LYS A 451 4.89 -25.46 20.86
N ALA A 452 5.61 -24.62 20.12
CA ALA A 452 7.07 -24.66 19.99
C ALA A 452 7.79 -24.11 21.23
N ARG A 453 7.90 -24.92 22.30
CA ARG A 453 8.53 -24.50 23.56
C ARG A 453 9.96 -23.96 23.37
N GLY A 454 10.80 -24.65 22.60
CA GLY A 454 12.18 -24.22 22.34
C GLY A 454 12.25 -22.82 21.71
N TRP A 455 11.36 -22.51 20.76
CA TRP A 455 11.27 -21.18 20.15
C TRP A 455 10.77 -20.12 21.15
N ARG A 456 9.77 -20.44 21.99
CA ARG A 456 9.31 -19.52 23.05
C ARG A 456 10.41 -19.23 24.08
N ASP A 457 11.24 -20.21 24.41
CA ASP A 457 12.40 -20.02 25.28
C ASP A 457 13.43 -19.07 24.64
N LEU A 458 13.63 -19.13 23.32
CA LEU A 458 14.45 -18.13 22.59
C LEU A 458 13.85 -16.71 22.70
N VAL A 459 12.53 -16.56 22.57
CA VAL A 459 11.86 -15.26 22.76
C VAL A 459 12.17 -14.71 24.16
N ASN A 460 12.12 -15.54 25.20
CA ASN A 460 12.45 -15.14 26.57
C ASN A 460 13.93 -14.77 26.75
N VAL A 461 14.84 -15.53 26.14
CA VAL A 461 16.29 -15.24 26.16
C VAL A 461 16.57 -13.88 25.54
N GLU A 462 15.95 -13.60 24.38
CA GLU A 462 16.11 -12.31 23.70
C GLU A 462 15.46 -11.16 24.48
N LEU A 463 14.27 -11.39 25.06
CA LEU A 463 13.56 -10.39 25.87
C LEU A 463 14.36 -9.94 27.09
N ALA A 464 15.19 -10.82 27.67
CA ALA A 464 16.06 -10.49 28.80
C ALA A 464 17.10 -9.39 28.50
N ARG A 465 17.35 -9.06 27.22
CA ARG A 465 18.25 -7.97 26.83
C ARG A 465 17.74 -6.59 27.22
N TRP A 466 16.42 -6.39 27.28
CA TRP A 466 15.78 -5.10 27.59
C TRP A 466 15.25 -4.99 29.02
N LYS A 467 15.54 -5.99 29.86
CA LYS A 467 15.25 -5.96 31.31
C LYS A 467 16.36 -5.29 32.13
N ARG A 468 17.46 -4.88 31.50
CA ARG A 468 18.63 -4.28 32.17
C ARG A 468 18.58 -2.77 32.18
#